data_AF-A0A7K9DT61-F1
#
_entry.id   AF-A0A7K9DT61-F1
#
_cell.length_a   1.000
_cell.length_b   1.000
_cell.length_c   1.000
_cell.angle_alpha   90.00
_cell.angle_beta   90.00
_cell.angle_gamma   90.00
#
_symmetry.space_group_name_H-M   'P 1'
#
loop_
_entity.id
_entity.type
_entity.pdbx_description
1 polymer ?
#
loop_
_entity_poly.entity_id
_entity_poly.type
_entity_poly.pdbx_seq_one_letter_code
_entity_poly.pdbx_strand_id
1 'polypeptide(L)'
;RSRDDPPPPPQPAPGRGRRRGGFLTEIRTPIRTEPFQERYSLSPGRELGRGKFAVVKKCIQKDTEREFAAKFMRKRRKGQDCRMEIIHEIAVLELAQCNLWVINLHEVYETATEMILVLEYAAGGEIFDQCVAEREEAFKEKDVKRLMKQILEGVSFLHRNNVVHLDLKPQNILLTSKSPLGDIKIVDFGLSRIMKSSEELREIMGTPEYVAPEILSYDPISTATDMWSIGVLAYVMLTGISPFLGDDKQETFLNISQMNVSYSGEDFDLISESAVDFIKTLLVKKPEDRATAEECLQHPWLEQSDNPACRACNKSTGGETSDVTQGDADSASEKSVDAQKTEEEESIVTEELIVVASYTLGQCRQSEKEKVTEQKAISKRFKFEEPLLQEIPGEFIY
;
A
#
# COMPACT_ATOMS: atom_id res chain seq x y z
N ARG A 1 -4.11 3.62 -76.16
CA ARG A 1 -3.87 4.35 -74.89
C ARG A 1 -4.94 3.92 -73.89
N SER A 2 -4.75 2.76 -73.27
CA SER A 2 -5.49 2.32 -72.10
C SER A 2 -4.53 2.47 -70.92
N ARG A 3 -4.81 3.43 -70.04
CA ARG A 3 -4.06 3.62 -68.79
C ARG A 3 -4.71 2.69 -67.77
N ASP A 4 -3.98 1.66 -67.35
CA ASP A 4 -4.31 0.87 -66.17
C ASP A 4 -3.89 1.69 -64.95
N ASP A 5 -4.87 2.20 -64.20
CA ASP A 5 -4.63 2.80 -62.89
C ASP A 5 -4.39 1.69 -61.85
N PRO A 6 -3.40 1.84 -60.95
CA PRO A 6 -3.16 0.87 -59.89
C PRO A 6 -4.28 0.92 -58.84
N PRO A 7 -4.56 -0.20 -58.13
CA PRO A 7 -5.61 -0.24 -57.12
C PRO A 7 -5.27 0.68 -55.93
N PRO A 8 -6.30 1.22 -55.23
CA PRO A 8 -6.09 2.10 -54.10
C PRO A 8 -5.39 1.37 -52.94
N PRO A 9 -4.59 2.08 -52.13
CA PRO A 9 -3.92 1.50 -50.97
C PRO A 9 -4.96 0.97 -49.96
N PRO A 10 -4.63 -0.09 -49.21
CA PRO A 10 -5.53 -0.63 -48.20
C PRO A 10 -5.82 0.43 -47.14
N GLN A 11 -7.09 0.60 -46.81
CA GLN A 11 -7.51 1.47 -45.72
C GLN A 11 -6.88 0.99 -44.40
N PRO A 12 -6.42 1.91 -43.53
CA PRO A 12 -5.90 1.52 -42.22
C PRO A 12 -7.00 0.79 -41.45
N ALA A 13 -6.68 -0.43 -41.00
CA ALA A 13 -7.57 -1.18 -40.11
C ALA A 13 -7.94 -0.29 -38.91
N PRO A 14 -9.21 -0.34 -38.43
CA PRO A 14 -9.59 0.41 -37.24
C PRO A 14 -8.64 0.00 -36.14
N GLY A 15 -7.92 0.98 -35.59
CA GLY A 15 -6.93 0.77 -34.54
C GLY A 15 -7.54 -0.13 -33.48
N ARG A 16 -6.94 -1.31 -33.27
CA ARG A 16 -7.21 -2.13 -32.11
C ARG A 16 -6.76 -1.30 -30.91
N GLY A 17 -7.65 -0.45 -30.41
CA GLY A 17 -7.54 0.06 -29.06
C GLY A 17 -7.39 -1.16 -28.17
N ARG A 18 -6.22 -1.30 -27.56
CA ARG A 18 -5.90 -2.35 -26.59
C ARG A 18 -7.02 -2.28 -25.55
N ARG A 19 -8.03 -3.17 -25.62
CA ARG A 19 -9.03 -3.29 -24.57
C ARG A 19 -8.23 -3.58 -23.32
N ARG A 20 -8.20 -2.64 -22.37
CA ARG A 20 -7.55 -2.86 -21.08
C ARG A 20 -8.30 -4.03 -20.44
N GLY A 21 -7.68 -5.21 -20.45
CA GLY A 21 -8.23 -6.44 -19.90
C GLY A 21 -8.43 -6.30 -18.39
N GLY A 22 -9.29 -7.14 -17.81
CA GLY A 22 -9.47 -7.23 -16.36
C GLY A 22 -10.36 -6.18 -15.69
N PHE A 23 -11.08 -5.33 -16.42
CA PHE A 23 -12.08 -4.44 -15.81
C PHE A 23 -13.49 -5.07 -15.77
N LEU A 24 -14.17 -4.92 -14.64
CA LEU A 24 -15.61 -5.10 -14.50
C LEU A 24 -16.33 -3.85 -15.00
N THR A 25 -17.41 -4.03 -15.75
CA THR A 25 -18.18 -2.90 -16.34
C THR A 25 -19.66 -2.94 -15.99
N GLU A 26 -20.14 -4.03 -15.40
CA GLU A 26 -21.53 -4.20 -15.00
C GLU A 26 -21.68 -3.80 -13.53
N ILE A 27 -22.55 -2.84 -13.26
CA ILE A 27 -22.91 -2.37 -11.91
C ILE A 27 -24.42 -2.47 -11.72
N ARG A 28 -24.83 -2.79 -10.50
CA ARG A 28 -26.24 -2.84 -10.08
C ARG A 28 -26.65 -1.60 -9.30
N THR A 29 -25.70 -0.92 -8.66
CA THR A 29 -25.96 0.32 -7.90
C THR A 29 -26.38 1.41 -8.87
N PRO A 30 -27.52 2.07 -8.63
CA PRO A 30 -27.94 3.19 -9.46
C PRO A 30 -26.96 4.36 -9.29
N ILE A 31 -26.56 4.95 -10.42
CA ILE A 31 -25.80 6.20 -10.42
C ILE A 31 -26.81 7.35 -10.34
N ARG A 32 -26.79 8.06 -9.22
CA ARG A 32 -27.65 9.21 -8.95
C ARG A 32 -27.10 10.46 -9.65
N THR A 33 -28.00 11.26 -10.23
CA THR A 33 -27.63 12.51 -10.93
C THR A 33 -28.16 13.75 -10.22
N GLU A 34 -29.03 13.56 -9.21
CA GLU A 34 -29.41 14.62 -8.30
C GLU A 34 -28.19 15.19 -7.56
N PRO A 35 -28.20 16.48 -7.19
CA PRO A 35 -27.10 17.08 -6.44
C PRO A 35 -26.83 16.31 -5.14
N PHE A 36 -25.59 15.87 -4.96
CA PHE A 36 -25.12 15.17 -3.74
C PHE A 36 -25.49 15.92 -2.44
N GLN A 37 -25.45 17.24 -2.49
CA GLN A 37 -25.76 18.14 -1.37
C GLN A 37 -27.23 18.11 -0.95
N GLU A 38 -28.14 17.54 -1.74
CA GLU A 38 -29.54 17.39 -1.34
C GLU A 38 -29.65 16.44 -0.14
N ARG A 39 -28.92 15.31 -0.16
CA ARG A 39 -29.00 14.24 0.85
C ARG A 39 -27.83 14.19 1.82
N TYR A 40 -26.69 14.76 1.46
CA TYR A 40 -25.48 14.74 2.29
C TYR A 40 -24.98 16.14 2.58
N SER A 41 -24.45 16.34 3.79
CA SER A 41 -23.64 17.52 4.13
C SER A 41 -22.18 17.11 4.30
N LEU A 42 -21.24 17.91 3.78
CA LEU A 42 -19.82 17.69 4.01
C LEU A 42 -19.44 18.23 5.39
N SER A 43 -18.68 17.46 6.16
CA SER A 43 -18.14 17.94 7.44
C SER A 43 -17.08 19.02 7.17
N PRO A 44 -17.19 20.22 7.77
CA PRO A 44 -16.21 21.29 7.59
C PRO A 44 -14.80 20.86 8.02
N GLY A 45 -13.78 21.26 7.25
CA GLY A 45 -12.37 21.11 7.63
C GLY A 45 -11.81 19.67 7.64
N ARG A 46 -12.61 18.64 7.35
CA ARG A 46 -12.18 17.25 7.46
C ARG A 46 -12.08 16.55 6.10
N GLU A 47 -11.00 16.87 5.39
CA GLU A 47 -10.47 16.00 4.35
C GLU A 47 -9.88 14.76 5.03
N LEU A 48 -10.38 13.58 4.66
CA LEU A 48 -9.90 12.31 5.20
C LEU A 48 -8.65 11.82 4.47
N GLY A 49 -8.50 12.21 3.20
CA GLY A 49 -7.33 11.87 2.40
C GLY A 49 -7.40 12.48 1.01
N ARG A 50 -6.24 12.62 0.38
CA ARG A 50 -6.09 13.15 -0.98
C ARG A 50 -5.13 12.30 -1.79
N GLY A 51 -5.69 11.67 -2.81
CA GLY A 51 -4.92 11.05 -3.88
C GLY A 51 -4.69 12.02 -5.04
N LYS A 52 -3.90 11.57 -6.01
CA LYS A 52 -3.62 12.31 -7.25
C LYS A 52 -4.88 12.68 -8.06
N PHE A 53 -5.90 11.83 -7.99
CA PHE A 53 -7.11 11.95 -8.83
C PHE A 53 -8.42 11.84 -8.04
N ALA A 54 -8.32 11.73 -6.72
CA ALA A 54 -9.47 11.62 -5.84
C ALA A 54 -9.25 12.38 -4.54
N VAL A 55 -10.32 12.93 -3.98
CA VAL A 55 -10.33 13.54 -2.66
C VAL A 55 -11.39 12.83 -1.84
N VAL A 56 -11.05 12.44 -0.62
CA VAL A 56 -11.98 11.79 0.32
C VAL A 56 -12.33 12.77 1.42
N LYS A 57 -13.63 12.99 1.64
CA LYS A 57 -14.13 13.88 2.69
C LYS A 57 -15.15 13.17 3.55
N LYS A 58 -15.19 13.52 4.84
CA LYS A 58 -16.28 13.04 5.72
C LYS A 58 -17.59 13.74 5.32
N CYS A 59 -18.67 12.97 5.28
CA CYS A 59 -20.02 13.48 5.03
C CYS A 59 -21.04 12.85 5.97
N ILE A 60 -22.16 13.54 6.15
CA ILE A 60 -23.27 13.12 7.03
C ILE A 60 -24.53 13.06 6.18
N GLN A 61 -25.24 11.94 6.23
CA GLN A 61 -26.55 11.81 5.59
C GLN A 61 -27.58 12.60 6.40
N LYS A 62 -28.29 13.54 5.77
CA LYS A 62 -29.17 14.48 6.47
C LYS A 62 -30.35 13.83 7.19
N ASP A 63 -30.95 12.81 6.59
CA ASP A 63 -32.18 12.19 7.12
C ASP A 63 -31.92 11.26 8.31
N THR A 64 -30.71 10.68 8.37
CA THR A 64 -30.37 9.63 9.35
C THR A 64 -29.26 10.04 10.31
N GLU A 65 -28.61 11.18 10.04
CA GLU A 65 -27.41 11.67 10.73
C GLU A 65 -26.23 10.68 10.71
N ARG A 66 -26.26 9.67 9.85
CA ARG A 66 -25.18 8.68 9.74
C ARG A 66 -23.97 9.25 9.01
N GLU A 67 -22.79 8.88 9.50
CA GLU A 67 -21.51 9.30 8.95
C GLU A 67 -21.03 8.38 7.83
N PHE A 68 -20.48 8.98 6.78
CA PHE A 68 -19.94 8.30 5.60
C PHE A 68 -18.65 8.99 5.10
N ALA A 69 -17.90 8.31 4.25
CA ALA A 69 -16.80 8.90 3.50
C ALA A 69 -17.23 9.11 2.05
N ALA A 70 -17.10 10.34 1.53
CA ALA A 70 -17.36 10.67 0.13
C ALA A 70 -16.04 10.75 -0.63
N LYS A 71 -15.79 9.80 -1.54
CA LYS A 71 -14.62 9.76 -2.44
C LYS A 71 -15.00 10.42 -3.77
N PHE A 72 -14.53 11.64 -3.97
CA PHE A 72 -14.73 12.45 -5.18
C PHE A 72 -13.65 12.08 -6.20
N MET A 73 -14.05 11.52 -7.35
CA MET A 73 -13.14 11.00 -8.37
C MET A 73 -13.34 11.72 -9.70
N ARG A 74 -12.26 12.29 -10.25
CA ARG A 74 -12.32 12.97 -11.54
C ARG A 74 -12.52 11.98 -12.69
N LYS A 75 -13.51 12.25 -13.55
CA LYS A 75 -13.80 11.43 -14.74
C LYS A 75 -12.75 11.57 -15.85
N ARG A 76 -12.02 12.70 -15.87
CA ARG A 76 -10.91 12.92 -16.81
C ARG A 76 -9.59 13.11 -16.09
N ARG A 77 -8.54 12.41 -16.53
CA ARG A 77 -7.19 12.45 -15.96
C ARG A 77 -6.19 12.60 -17.10
N LYS A 78 -5.36 13.66 -17.09
CA LYS A 78 -4.38 13.95 -18.17
C LYS A 78 -4.98 13.87 -19.59
N GLY A 79 -6.19 14.37 -19.78
CA GLY A 79 -6.89 14.35 -21.07
C GLY A 79 -7.54 13.00 -21.45
N GLN A 80 -7.36 11.94 -20.66
CA GLN A 80 -8.00 10.65 -20.87
C GLN A 80 -9.30 10.53 -20.06
N ASP A 81 -10.31 9.87 -20.64
CA ASP A 81 -11.53 9.49 -19.94
C ASP A 81 -11.27 8.23 -19.11
N CYS A 82 -11.43 8.36 -17.80
CA CYS A 82 -11.21 7.31 -16.81
C CYS A 82 -12.52 6.83 -16.19
N ARG A 83 -13.68 7.18 -16.76
CA ARG A 83 -14.99 6.75 -16.25
C ARG A 83 -15.06 5.23 -16.10
N MET A 84 -14.51 4.47 -17.05
CA MET A 84 -14.49 3.00 -16.98
C MET A 84 -13.69 2.45 -15.79
N GLU A 85 -12.56 3.08 -15.42
CA GLU A 85 -11.77 2.67 -14.25
C GLU A 85 -12.57 2.87 -12.96
N ILE A 86 -13.35 3.96 -12.88
CA ILE A 86 -14.21 4.24 -11.74
C ILE A 86 -15.41 3.26 -11.69
N ILE A 87 -16.02 2.95 -12.83
CA ILE A 87 -17.09 1.93 -12.90
C ILE A 87 -16.56 0.56 -12.47
N HIS A 88 -15.32 0.23 -12.83
CA HIS A 88 -14.69 -0.99 -12.34
C HIS A 88 -14.55 -1.00 -10.82
N GLU A 89 -14.06 0.08 -10.23
CA GLU A 89 -13.95 0.20 -8.77
C GLU A 89 -15.31 0.02 -8.09
N ILE A 90 -16.36 0.63 -8.62
CA ILE A 90 -17.74 0.45 -8.14
C ILE A 90 -18.17 -1.02 -8.22
N ALA A 91 -17.95 -1.67 -9.36
CA ALA A 91 -18.34 -3.07 -9.56
C ALA A 91 -17.60 -4.04 -8.62
N VAL A 92 -16.32 -3.78 -8.32
CA VAL A 92 -15.56 -4.58 -7.35
C VAL A 92 -16.09 -4.38 -5.93
N LEU A 93 -16.42 -3.14 -5.55
CA LEU A 93 -17.02 -2.85 -4.25
C LEU A 93 -18.41 -3.50 -4.09
N GLU A 94 -19.23 -3.52 -5.15
CA GLU A 94 -20.51 -4.23 -5.15
C GLU A 94 -20.34 -5.75 -5.00
N LEU A 95 -19.38 -6.33 -5.73
CA LEU A 95 -19.04 -7.74 -5.62
C LEU A 95 -18.64 -8.11 -4.19
N ALA A 96 -17.92 -7.22 -3.52
CA ALA A 96 -17.43 -7.41 -2.15
C ALA A 96 -18.38 -6.96 -1.05
N GLN A 97 -19.61 -6.50 -1.36
CA GLN A 97 -20.55 -5.93 -0.39
C GLN A 97 -20.93 -6.88 0.77
N CYS A 98 -20.82 -8.19 0.57
CA CYS A 98 -21.09 -9.18 1.61
C CYS A 98 -19.88 -9.50 2.50
N ASN A 99 -18.68 -8.99 2.17
CA ASN A 99 -17.47 -9.25 2.92
C ASN A 99 -17.30 -8.21 4.05
N LEU A 100 -17.07 -8.69 5.27
CA LEU A 100 -16.95 -7.83 6.45
C LEU A 100 -15.70 -6.94 6.44
N TRP A 101 -14.64 -7.40 5.79
CA TRP A 101 -13.30 -6.82 5.80
C TRP A 101 -13.03 -5.89 4.63
N VAL A 102 -13.95 -5.79 3.67
CA VAL A 102 -13.88 -4.82 2.57
C VAL A 102 -14.79 -3.63 2.90
N ILE A 103 -14.37 -2.42 2.53
CA ILE A 103 -15.19 -1.23 2.73
C ILE A 103 -16.49 -1.30 1.91
N ASN A 104 -17.62 -0.96 2.54
CA ASN A 104 -18.89 -1.01 1.85
C ASN A 104 -19.16 0.25 1.02
N LEU A 105 -19.64 0.05 -0.21
CA LEU A 105 -20.26 1.09 -1.02
C LEU A 105 -21.72 1.27 -0.59
N HIS A 106 -22.10 2.50 -0.25
CA HIS A 106 -23.45 2.85 0.12
C HIS A 106 -24.25 3.41 -1.06
N GLU A 107 -23.72 4.45 -1.73
CA GLU A 107 -24.37 5.10 -2.88
C GLU A 107 -23.34 5.67 -3.86
N VAL A 108 -23.76 5.91 -5.10
CA VAL A 108 -22.93 6.54 -6.15
C VAL A 108 -23.68 7.73 -6.73
N TYR A 109 -22.97 8.86 -6.85
CA TYR A 109 -23.45 10.06 -7.53
C TYR A 109 -22.53 10.39 -8.71
N GLU A 110 -23.10 11.02 -9.74
CA GLU A 110 -22.35 11.52 -10.88
C GLU A 110 -22.68 12.99 -11.15
N THR A 111 -21.64 13.81 -11.27
CA THR A 111 -21.73 15.20 -11.73
C THR A 111 -21.17 15.30 -13.16
N ALA A 112 -21.14 16.51 -13.74
CA ALA A 112 -20.56 16.70 -15.07
C ALA A 112 -19.07 16.28 -15.15
N THR A 113 -18.30 16.46 -14.08
CA THR A 113 -16.83 16.30 -14.06
C THR A 113 -16.34 15.15 -13.19
N GLU A 114 -17.15 14.69 -12.23
CA GLU A 114 -16.73 13.76 -11.18
C GLU A 114 -17.76 12.65 -10.96
N MET A 115 -17.29 11.52 -10.44
CA MET A 115 -18.13 10.54 -9.75
C MET A 115 -17.83 10.58 -8.26
N ILE A 116 -18.85 10.43 -7.43
CA ILE A 116 -18.75 10.50 -5.97
C ILE A 116 -19.23 9.17 -5.41
N LEU A 117 -18.31 8.43 -4.80
CA LEU A 117 -18.64 7.17 -4.12
C LEU A 117 -18.87 7.50 -2.64
N VAL A 118 -20.07 7.22 -2.14
CA VAL A 118 -20.41 7.30 -0.72
C VAL A 118 -20.11 5.93 -0.10
N LEU A 119 -19.08 5.89 0.75
CA LEU A 119 -18.53 4.70 1.35
C LEU A 119 -18.81 4.66 2.85
N GLU A 120 -18.79 3.47 3.43
CA GLU A 120 -18.67 3.26 4.86
C GLU A 120 -17.53 4.11 5.44
N TYR A 121 -17.75 4.71 6.61
CA TYR A 121 -16.75 5.54 7.27
C TYR A 121 -15.99 4.73 8.33
N ALA A 122 -14.71 4.45 8.06
CA ALA A 122 -13.81 3.80 8.99
C ALA A 122 -13.13 4.85 9.90
N ALA A 123 -13.62 5.00 11.12
CA ALA A 123 -13.26 6.13 11.99
C ALA A 123 -11.85 6.03 12.61
N GLY A 124 -11.26 4.84 12.61
CA GLY A 124 -9.93 4.57 13.16
C GLY A 124 -8.77 5.01 12.29
N GLY A 125 -9.02 5.47 11.06
CA GLY A 125 -7.96 5.94 10.15
C GLY A 125 -7.17 4.80 9.54
N GLU A 126 -6.01 5.13 8.97
CA GLU A 126 -5.10 4.17 8.32
C GLU A 126 -4.31 3.38 9.37
N ILE A 127 -4.05 2.08 9.13
CA ILE A 127 -3.12 1.34 10.01
C ILE A 127 -1.69 1.85 9.91
N PHE A 128 -1.36 2.60 8.84
CA PHE A 128 -0.06 3.24 8.67
C PHE A 128 0.33 4.09 9.87
N ASP A 129 -0.60 4.92 10.38
CA ASP A 129 -0.38 5.81 11.52
C ASP A 129 0.09 5.03 12.76
N GLN A 130 -0.44 3.82 12.97
CA GLN A 130 -0.07 2.94 14.08
C GLN A 130 1.23 2.17 13.82
N CYS A 131 1.60 1.94 12.55
CA CYS A 131 2.86 1.28 12.20
C CYS A 131 4.07 2.21 12.44
N VAL A 132 3.88 3.53 12.31
CA VAL A 132 4.93 4.54 12.52
C VAL A 132 4.90 5.20 13.89
N ALA A 133 3.93 4.83 14.73
CA ALA A 133 3.78 5.35 16.07
C ALA A 133 4.97 4.98 16.99
N GLU A 134 5.10 5.70 18.10
CA GLU A 134 6.08 5.37 19.13
C GLU A 134 5.80 3.99 19.73
N ARG A 135 6.82 3.32 20.30
CA ARG A 135 6.74 1.91 20.73
C ARG A 135 5.60 1.62 21.71
N GLU A 136 5.16 2.59 22.51
CA GLU A 136 4.05 2.40 23.45
C GLU A 136 2.66 2.39 22.78
N GLU A 137 2.54 3.06 21.63
CA GLU A 137 1.31 3.16 20.84
C GLU A 137 1.29 2.19 19.63
N ALA A 138 2.46 1.66 19.26
CA ALA A 138 2.62 0.70 18.17
C ALA A 138 1.87 -0.62 18.41
N PHE A 139 1.57 -1.33 17.32
CA PHE A 139 0.93 -2.63 17.40
C PHE A 139 1.77 -3.65 18.16
N LYS A 140 1.13 -4.38 19.08
CA LYS A 140 1.72 -5.59 19.64
C LYS A 140 1.54 -6.74 18.66
N GLU A 141 2.40 -7.76 18.71
CA GLU A 141 2.30 -8.92 17.83
C GLU A 141 0.90 -9.56 17.86
N LYS A 142 0.25 -9.61 19.03
CA LYS A 142 -1.14 -10.08 19.18
C LYS A 142 -2.14 -9.26 18.36
N ASP A 143 -1.98 -7.95 18.32
CA ASP A 143 -2.82 -7.06 17.53
C ASP A 143 -2.57 -7.29 16.05
N VAL A 144 -1.30 -7.35 15.64
CA VAL A 144 -0.91 -7.63 14.24
C VAL A 144 -1.47 -8.96 13.78
N LYS A 145 -1.36 -10.01 14.58
CA LYS A 145 -1.90 -11.34 14.28
C LYS A 145 -3.41 -11.31 14.04
N ARG A 146 -4.17 -10.60 14.88
CA ARG A 146 -5.62 -10.44 14.70
C ARG A 146 -5.95 -9.69 13.42
N LEU A 147 -5.30 -8.54 13.19
CA LEU A 147 -5.54 -7.71 12.01
C LEU A 147 -5.11 -8.44 10.72
N MET A 148 -3.99 -9.16 10.75
CA MET A 148 -3.48 -9.94 9.61
C MET A 148 -4.44 -11.06 9.23
N LYS A 149 -5.05 -11.74 10.21
CA LYS A 149 -6.10 -12.73 9.95
C LYS A 149 -7.28 -12.10 9.20
N GLN A 150 -7.75 -10.93 9.62
CA GLN A 150 -8.84 -10.22 8.94
C GLN A 150 -8.45 -9.77 7.52
N ILE A 151 -7.23 -9.26 7.34
CA ILE A 151 -6.68 -8.90 6.02
C ILE A 151 -6.69 -10.13 5.09
N LEU A 152 -6.18 -11.27 5.55
CA LEU A 152 -6.16 -12.51 4.78
C LEU A 152 -7.55 -13.05 4.47
N GLU A 153 -8.50 -12.97 5.40
CA GLU A 153 -9.90 -13.34 5.16
C GLU A 153 -10.54 -12.45 4.07
N GLY A 154 -10.24 -11.14 4.08
CA GLY A 154 -10.68 -10.21 3.05
C GLY A 154 -10.03 -10.51 1.69
N VAL A 155 -8.72 -10.73 1.66
CA VAL A 155 -7.97 -11.02 0.43
C VAL A 155 -8.32 -12.40 -0.14
N SER A 156 -8.47 -13.44 0.68
CA SER A 156 -8.96 -14.76 0.25
C SER A 156 -10.33 -14.66 -0.43
N PHE A 157 -11.24 -13.84 0.10
CA PHE A 157 -12.52 -13.58 -0.55
C PHE A 157 -12.33 -12.93 -1.94
N LEU A 158 -11.48 -11.91 -2.05
CA LEU A 158 -11.19 -11.26 -3.34
C LEU A 158 -10.61 -12.26 -4.35
N HIS A 159 -9.61 -13.03 -3.93
CA HIS A 159 -8.90 -14.01 -4.77
C HIS A 159 -9.84 -15.12 -5.26
N ARG A 160 -10.75 -15.63 -4.41
CA ARG A 160 -11.79 -16.60 -4.82
C ARG A 160 -12.76 -16.06 -5.87
N ASN A 161 -12.95 -14.74 -5.89
CA ASN A 161 -13.73 -14.04 -6.91
C ASN A 161 -12.88 -13.55 -8.09
N ASN A 162 -11.63 -14.04 -8.22
CA ASN A 162 -10.66 -13.66 -9.24
C ASN A 162 -10.30 -12.17 -9.24
N VAL A 163 -10.45 -11.47 -8.12
CA VAL A 163 -10.03 -10.08 -7.95
C VAL A 163 -8.65 -10.05 -7.33
N VAL A 164 -7.71 -9.32 -7.95
CA VAL A 164 -6.40 -9.01 -7.37
C VAL A 164 -6.36 -7.52 -7.09
N HIS A 165 -5.92 -7.13 -5.89
CA HIS A 165 -6.01 -5.76 -5.39
C HIS A 165 -4.90 -4.86 -5.97
N LEU A 166 -3.66 -5.35 -6.01
CA LEU A 166 -2.45 -4.72 -6.59
C LEU A 166 -1.94 -3.44 -5.92
N ASP A 167 -2.62 -2.96 -4.88
CA ASP A 167 -2.16 -1.83 -4.05
C ASP A 167 -2.33 -2.09 -2.54
N LEU A 168 -2.07 -3.31 -2.08
CA LEU A 168 -2.11 -3.62 -0.64
C LEU A 168 -0.91 -2.99 0.06
N LYS A 169 -1.17 -2.03 0.95
CA LYS A 169 -0.19 -1.29 1.75
C LYS A 169 -0.86 -0.73 3.00
N PRO A 170 -0.12 -0.32 4.04
CA PRO A 170 -0.70 0.19 5.28
C PRO A 170 -1.72 1.33 5.09
N GLN A 171 -1.54 2.19 4.09
CA GLN A 171 -2.46 3.30 3.81
C GLN A 171 -3.82 2.85 3.23
N ASN A 172 -3.86 1.65 2.63
CA ASN A 172 -5.08 1.09 2.02
C ASN A 172 -5.79 0.08 2.93
N ILE A 173 -5.41 0.01 4.21
CA ILE A 173 -6.09 -0.77 5.24
C ILE A 173 -6.50 0.21 6.34
N LEU A 174 -7.80 0.41 6.50
CA LEU A 174 -8.36 1.30 7.52
C LEU A 174 -8.81 0.52 8.75
N LEU A 175 -8.98 1.22 9.86
CA LEU A 175 -9.56 0.68 11.09
C LEU A 175 -10.95 1.26 11.34
N THR A 176 -11.87 0.45 11.86
CA THR A 176 -13.20 0.93 12.27
C THR A 176 -13.12 1.85 13.50
N SER A 177 -12.12 1.68 14.36
CA SER A 177 -11.88 2.48 15.57
C SER A 177 -10.39 2.50 15.92
N LYS A 178 -9.89 3.63 16.45
CA LYS A 178 -8.52 3.76 16.96
C LYS A 178 -8.38 3.20 18.38
N SER A 179 -9.33 3.52 19.26
CA SER A 179 -9.35 3.06 20.65
C SER A 179 -10.78 2.81 21.14
N PRO A 180 -11.13 1.58 21.58
CA PRO A 180 -10.31 0.37 21.49
C PRO A 180 -9.98 0.05 20.02
N LEU A 181 -8.91 -0.71 19.81
CA LEU A 181 -8.45 -1.05 18.46
C LEU A 181 -9.55 -1.81 17.71
N GLY A 182 -9.99 -1.22 16.60
CA GLY A 182 -11.08 -1.76 15.78
C GLY A 182 -10.66 -2.93 14.88
N ASP A 183 -11.54 -3.18 13.92
CA ASP A 183 -11.36 -4.17 12.86
C ASP A 183 -10.93 -3.49 11.56
N ILE A 184 -10.35 -4.27 10.64
CA ILE A 184 -9.85 -3.73 9.38
C ILE A 184 -10.95 -3.51 8.33
N LYS A 185 -10.69 -2.57 7.43
CA LYS A 185 -11.40 -2.35 6.16
C LYS A 185 -10.39 -2.14 5.03
N ILE A 186 -10.37 -3.06 4.07
CA ILE A 186 -9.61 -2.94 2.83
C ILE A 186 -10.29 -1.89 1.95
N VAL A 187 -9.51 -0.93 1.47
CA VAL A 187 -9.98 0.19 0.64
C VAL A 187 -9.16 0.34 -0.64
N ASP A 188 -9.68 1.16 -1.56
CA ASP A 188 -9.03 1.61 -2.80
C ASP A 188 -8.75 0.53 -3.85
N PHE A 189 -9.81 0.12 -4.55
CA PHE A 189 -9.76 -0.84 -5.65
C PHE A 189 -9.40 -0.22 -7.01
N GLY A 190 -8.86 1.02 -7.02
CA GLY A 190 -8.57 1.75 -8.27
C GLY A 190 -7.49 1.09 -9.15
N LEU A 191 -6.58 0.30 -8.55
CA LEU A 191 -5.59 -0.50 -9.28
C LEU A 191 -6.00 -1.96 -9.48
N SER A 192 -7.11 -2.40 -8.86
CA SER A 192 -7.52 -3.80 -8.90
C SER A 192 -7.84 -4.29 -10.31
N ARG A 193 -7.80 -5.61 -10.48
CA ARG A 193 -8.05 -6.28 -11.77
C ARG A 193 -8.73 -7.63 -11.55
N ILE A 194 -9.58 -8.00 -12.52
CA ILE A 194 -10.14 -9.34 -12.64
C ILE A 194 -9.18 -10.22 -13.44
N MET A 195 -8.74 -11.30 -12.81
CA MET A 195 -7.96 -12.34 -13.46
C MET A 195 -8.88 -13.18 -14.34
N LYS A 196 -8.59 -13.22 -15.64
CA LYS A 196 -9.25 -14.11 -16.59
C LYS A 196 -8.26 -15.17 -17.02
N SER A 197 -8.69 -16.43 -17.06
CA SER A 197 -7.85 -17.58 -17.42
C SER A 197 -7.20 -17.49 -18.81
N SER A 198 -7.71 -16.62 -19.69
CA SER A 198 -7.24 -16.43 -21.06
C SER A 198 -6.40 -15.18 -21.29
N GLU A 199 -6.20 -14.31 -20.30
CA GLU A 199 -5.53 -13.02 -20.45
C GLU A 199 -4.39 -12.87 -19.45
N GLU A 200 -3.16 -12.67 -19.94
CA GLU A 200 -2.04 -12.27 -19.10
C GLU A 200 -2.06 -10.75 -18.90
N LEU A 201 -2.09 -10.33 -17.64
CA LEU A 201 -1.94 -8.93 -17.26
C LEU A 201 -0.48 -8.64 -16.90
N ARG A 202 0.10 -7.62 -17.54
CA ARG A 202 1.47 -7.15 -17.27
C ARG A 202 1.47 -5.62 -17.25
N GLU A 203 1.71 -5.03 -16.09
CA GLU A 203 1.69 -3.58 -15.92
C GLU A 203 2.53 -3.19 -14.70
N ILE A 204 3.37 -2.16 -14.83
CA ILE A 204 4.17 -1.64 -13.71
C ILE A 204 3.29 -0.64 -12.95
N MET A 205 2.85 -1.04 -11.76
CA MET A 205 1.96 -0.25 -10.90
C MET A 205 2.29 -0.47 -9.42
N GLY A 206 1.63 0.28 -8.54
CA GLY A 206 1.80 0.20 -7.09
C GLY A 206 2.86 1.16 -6.53
N THR A 207 2.96 1.20 -5.21
CA THR A 207 3.99 1.97 -4.49
C THR A 207 5.31 1.19 -4.48
N PRO A 208 6.45 1.78 -4.91
CA PRO A 208 7.71 1.06 -5.18
C PRO A 208 8.16 0.01 -4.16
N GLU A 209 8.05 0.29 -2.86
CA GLU A 209 8.52 -0.61 -1.79
C GLU A 209 7.60 -1.81 -1.52
N TYR A 210 6.35 -1.79 -2.01
CA TYR A 210 5.36 -2.88 -1.89
C TYR A 210 5.22 -3.69 -3.19
N VAL A 211 5.93 -3.31 -4.25
CA VAL A 211 5.88 -3.95 -5.56
C VAL A 211 6.56 -5.31 -5.53
N ALA A 212 5.91 -6.32 -6.10
CA ALA A 212 6.43 -7.68 -6.18
C ALA A 212 7.50 -7.83 -7.29
N PRO A 213 8.49 -8.75 -7.15
CA PRO A 213 9.56 -8.95 -8.13
C PRO A 213 9.09 -9.22 -9.56
N GLU A 214 7.95 -9.91 -9.73
CA GLU A 214 7.36 -10.22 -11.03
C GLU A 214 6.85 -8.97 -11.76
N ILE A 215 6.39 -7.95 -11.03
CA ILE A 215 5.98 -6.67 -11.63
C ILE A 215 7.22 -5.96 -12.22
N LEU A 216 8.34 -5.97 -11.49
CA LEU A 216 9.60 -5.37 -11.95
C LEU A 216 10.19 -6.12 -13.15
N SER A 217 9.99 -7.44 -13.18
CA SER A 217 10.46 -8.33 -14.26
C SER A 217 9.51 -8.37 -15.47
N TYR A 218 8.37 -7.68 -15.39
CA TYR A 218 7.30 -7.67 -16.41
C TYR A 218 6.71 -9.06 -16.70
N ASP A 219 6.69 -9.89 -15.66
CA ASP A 219 6.06 -11.21 -15.64
C ASP A 219 4.53 -11.07 -15.39
N PRO A 220 3.74 -12.10 -15.68
CA PRO A 220 2.30 -12.05 -15.47
C PRO A 220 1.92 -11.83 -14.00
N ILE A 221 1.03 -10.86 -13.78
CA ILE A 221 0.45 -10.59 -12.47
C ILE A 221 -0.49 -11.73 -12.07
N SER A 222 -0.55 -12.05 -10.78
CA SER A 222 -1.44 -13.07 -10.24
C SER A 222 -1.89 -12.74 -8.80
N THR A 223 -2.69 -13.60 -8.19
CA THR A 223 -3.04 -13.50 -6.76
C THR A 223 -1.80 -13.55 -5.86
N ALA A 224 -0.73 -14.24 -6.26
CA ALA A 224 0.53 -14.27 -5.53
C ALA A 224 1.23 -12.90 -5.46
N THR A 225 0.88 -11.97 -6.35
CA THR A 225 1.35 -10.57 -6.31
C THR A 225 0.80 -9.84 -5.08
N ASP A 226 -0.47 -10.02 -4.75
CA ASP A 226 -1.03 -9.50 -3.49
C ASP A 226 -0.38 -10.18 -2.27
N MET A 227 -0.07 -11.48 -2.36
CA MET A 227 0.56 -12.22 -1.26
C MET A 227 1.95 -11.67 -0.91
N TRP A 228 2.72 -11.22 -1.90
CA TRP A 228 3.96 -10.48 -1.65
C TRP A 228 3.71 -9.20 -0.84
N SER A 229 2.76 -8.39 -1.27
CA SER A 229 2.41 -7.15 -0.59
C SER A 229 1.92 -7.39 0.85
N ILE A 230 1.24 -8.51 1.11
CA ILE A 230 0.88 -8.95 2.47
C ILE A 230 2.12 -9.31 3.30
N GLY A 231 3.13 -9.95 2.71
CA GLY A 231 4.41 -10.23 3.39
C GLY A 231 5.13 -8.94 3.80
N VAL A 232 5.17 -7.94 2.90
CA VAL A 232 5.72 -6.61 3.20
C VAL A 232 4.90 -5.93 4.29
N LEU A 233 3.57 -5.99 4.20
CA LEU A 233 2.65 -5.41 5.18
C LEU A 233 2.85 -6.03 6.57
N ALA A 234 2.95 -7.35 6.67
CA ALA A 234 3.20 -8.05 7.94
C ALA A 234 4.53 -7.63 8.56
N TYR A 235 5.59 -7.53 7.75
CA TYR A 235 6.89 -7.02 8.19
C TYR A 235 6.76 -5.60 8.77
N VAL A 236 6.12 -4.69 8.03
CA VAL A 236 5.94 -3.29 8.44
C VAL A 236 5.10 -3.18 9.71
N MET A 237 4.02 -3.96 9.84
CA MET A 237 3.17 -3.92 11.02
C MET A 237 3.86 -4.44 12.29
N LEU A 238 4.82 -5.37 12.16
CA LEU A 238 5.56 -5.93 13.29
C LEU A 238 6.78 -5.10 13.69
N THR A 239 7.44 -4.45 12.73
CA THR A 239 8.73 -3.77 12.95
C THR A 239 8.64 -2.24 12.87
N GLY A 240 7.61 -1.69 12.23
CA GLY A 240 7.54 -0.28 11.86
C GLY A 240 8.54 0.14 10.76
N ILE A 241 9.17 -0.83 10.10
CA ILE A 241 10.26 -0.63 9.14
C ILE A 241 9.87 -1.22 7.79
N SER A 242 10.29 -0.57 6.70
CA SER A 242 10.10 -1.12 5.36
C SER A 242 11.22 -2.11 5.01
N PRO A 243 10.91 -3.35 4.58
CA PRO A 243 11.91 -4.39 4.36
C PRO A 243 12.85 -4.10 3.17
N PHE A 244 12.37 -3.37 2.15
CA PHE A 244 13.08 -3.18 0.89
C PHE A 244 13.42 -1.71 0.57
N LEU A 245 12.94 -0.75 1.35
CA LEU A 245 13.11 0.68 1.06
C LEU A 245 14.59 1.09 1.07
N GLY A 246 15.07 1.57 -0.08
CA GLY A 246 16.38 2.20 -0.26
C GLY A 246 16.32 3.72 -0.09
N ASP A 247 17.46 4.41 -0.25
CA ASP A 247 17.56 5.87 -0.30
C ASP A 247 16.91 6.42 -1.58
N ASP A 248 16.90 5.62 -2.65
CA ASP A 248 16.21 5.95 -3.89
C ASP A 248 15.42 4.76 -4.46
N LYS A 249 14.70 5.02 -5.56
CA LYS A 249 13.89 4.00 -6.24
C LYS A 249 14.74 2.89 -6.84
N GLN A 250 15.95 3.20 -7.32
CA GLN A 250 16.83 2.20 -7.93
C GLN A 250 17.34 1.23 -6.87
N GLU A 251 17.77 1.73 -5.71
CA GLU A 251 18.18 0.91 -4.57
C GLU A 251 17.00 0.06 -4.06
N THR A 252 15.80 0.64 -3.96
CA THR A 252 14.58 -0.10 -3.58
C THR A 252 14.31 -1.27 -4.53
N PHE A 253 14.36 -1.03 -5.84
CA PHE A 253 14.15 -2.09 -6.84
C PHE A 253 15.27 -3.13 -6.84
N LEU A 254 16.51 -2.74 -6.55
CA LEU A 254 17.64 -3.65 -6.36
C LEU A 254 17.40 -4.56 -5.17
N ASN A 255 16.98 -4.01 -4.02
CA ASN A 255 16.66 -4.79 -2.82
C ASN A 255 15.57 -5.83 -3.09
N ILE A 256 14.48 -5.43 -3.77
CA ILE A 256 13.40 -6.35 -4.16
C ILE A 256 13.92 -7.44 -5.10
N SER A 257 14.65 -7.06 -6.15
CA SER A 257 15.12 -7.99 -7.19
C SER A 257 16.12 -9.02 -6.64
N GLN A 258 16.92 -8.62 -5.64
CA GLN A 258 17.93 -9.45 -4.99
C GLN A 258 17.42 -10.18 -3.75
N MET A 259 16.16 -9.98 -3.34
CA MET A 259 15.61 -10.51 -2.09
C MET A 259 16.41 -10.08 -0.85
N ASN A 260 16.88 -8.82 -0.85
CA ASN A 260 17.69 -8.28 0.23
C ASN A 260 16.83 -7.85 1.42
N VAL A 261 16.55 -8.78 2.33
CA VAL A 261 15.74 -8.56 3.54
C VAL A 261 16.51 -9.01 4.78
N SER A 262 16.51 -8.17 5.83
CA SER A 262 17.00 -8.58 7.16
C SER A 262 15.86 -9.13 8.01
N TYR A 263 16.10 -10.26 8.67
CA TYR A 263 15.20 -10.80 9.71
C TYR A 263 15.91 -10.83 11.07
N SER A 264 16.84 -9.89 11.28
CA SER A 264 17.73 -9.86 12.44
C SER A 264 17.95 -8.43 12.90
N GLY A 265 18.22 -8.26 14.19
CA GLY A 265 18.45 -6.96 14.83
C GLY A 265 17.45 -6.70 15.97
N GLU A 266 17.62 -5.56 16.64
CA GLU A 266 16.86 -5.17 17.84
C GLU A 266 15.35 -5.08 17.59
N ASP A 267 14.93 -4.84 16.34
CA ASP A 267 13.52 -4.79 15.96
C ASP A 267 12.85 -6.17 15.90
N PHE A 268 13.65 -7.25 15.81
CA PHE A 268 13.17 -8.64 15.80
C PHE A 268 13.29 -9.33 17.16
N ASP A 269 13.95 -8.73 18.16
CA ASP A 269 14.15 -9.33 19.47
C ASP A 269 12.83 -9.65 20.20
N LEU A 270 11.76 -8.92 19.87
CA LEU A 270 10.43 -9.08 20.46
C LEU A 270 9.43 -9.80 19.53
N ILE A 271 9.86 -10.18 18.32
CA ILE A 271 9.01 -10.83 17.32
C ILE A 271 9.20 -12.34 17.40
N SER A 272 8.11 -13.10 17.44
CA SER A 272 8.20 -14.57 17.48
C SER A 272 8.83 -15.17 16.20
N GLU A 273 9.56 -16.27 16.34
CA GLU A 273 10.09 -17.02 15.19
C GLU A 273 8.97 -17.47 14.23
N SER A 274 7.77 -17.74 14.76
CA SER A 274 6.58 -18.11 13.99
C SER A 274 6.10 -16.96 13.09
N ALA A 275 6.16 -15.71 13.57
CA ALA A 275 5.85 -14.53 12.77
C ALA A 275 6.86 -14.32 11.64
N VAL A 276 8.14 -14.52 11.94
CA VAL A 276 9.22 -14.45 10.94
C VAL A 276 9.06 -15.54 9.88
N ASP A 277 8.73 -16.76 10.30
CA ASP A 277 8.43 -17.88 9.40
C ASP A 277 7.25 -17.54 8.48
N PHE A 278 6.16 -17.00 9.03
CA PHE A 278 5.02 -16.52 8.24
C PHE A 278 5.45 -15.54 7.14
N ILE A 279 6.23 -14.50 7.48
CA ILE A 279 6.72 -13.53 6.49
C ILE A 279 7.55 -14.21 5.40
N LYS A 280 8.40 -15.18 5.76
CA LYS A 280 9.26 -15.91 4.81
C LYS A 280 8.47 -16.78 3.82
N THR A 281 7.28 -17.25 4.18
CA THR A 281 6.39 -17.97 3.23
C THR A 281 5.80 -17.06 2.14
N LEU A 282 5.82 -15.74 2.38
CA LEU A 282 5.24 -14.72 1.48
C LEU A 282 6.29 -13.96 0.68
N LEU A 283 7.40 -13.57 1.34
CA LEU A 283 8.53 -12.90 0.69
C LEU A 283 9.43 -13.92 -0.01
N VAL A 284 8.86 -14.58 -1.02
CA VAL A 284 9.54 -15.53 -1.90
C VAL A 284 9.61 -14.95 -3.31
N LYS A 285 10.76 -15.09 -3.97
CA LYS A 285 10.99 -14.46 -5.28
C LYS A 285 10.01 -14.96 -6.35
N LYS A 286 9.83 -16.28 -6.43
CA LYS A 286 8.94 -16.92 -7.39
C LYS A 286 7.49 -16.86 -6.92
N PRO A 287 6.56 -16.31 -7.70
CA PRO A 287 5.16 -16.22 -7.30
C PRO A 287 4.51 -17.57 -6.99
N GLU A 288 4.86 -18.62 -7.74
CA GLU A 288 4.33 -19.98 -7.60
C GLU A 288 4.72 -20.69 -6.29
N ASP A 289 5.79 -20.22 -5.63
CA ASP A 289 6.30 -20.78 -4.38
C ASP A 289 5.74 -20.03 -3.15
N ARG A 290 4.96 -18.94 -3.35
CA ARG A 290 4.37 -18.16 -2.26
C ARG A 290 3.14 -18.85 -1.72
N ALA A 291 2.98 -18.81 -0.39
CA ALA A 291 1.74 -19.25 0.24
C ALA A 291 0.54 -18.41 -0.23
N THR A 292 -0.57 -19.09 -0.48
CA THR A 292 -1.87 -18.48 -0.78
C THR A 292 -2.52 -17.91 0.48
N ALA A 293 -3.53 -17.04 0.31
CA ALA A 293 -4.26 -16.48 1.45
C ALA A 293 -4.90 -17.58 2.33
N GLU A 294 -5.43 -18.64 1.72
CA GLU A 294 -5.97 -19.81 2.41
C GLU A 294 -4.94 -20.57 3.21
N GLU A 295 -3.75 -20.81 2.65
CA GLU A 295 -2.65 -21.49 3.35
C GLU A 295 -2.15 -20.63 4.51
N CYS A 296 -2.01 -19.32 4.31
CA CYS A 296 -1.64 -18.37 5.35
C CYS A 296 -2.63 -18.36 6.52
N LEU A 297 -3.94 -18.50 6.27
CA LEU A 297 -4.94 -18.58 7.33
C LEU A 297 -4.80 -19.82 8.23
N GLN A 298 -4.17 -20.89 7.73
CA GLN A 298 -3.85 -22.10 8.51
C GLN A 298 -2.41 -22.07 9.07
N HIS A 299 -1.68 -20.96 8.89
CA HIS A 299 -0.30 -20.88 9.35
C HIS A 299 -0.23 -20.91 10.88
N PRO A 300 0.72 -21.64 11.49
CA PRO A 300 0.82 -21.78 12.95
C PRO A 300 0.86 -20.44 13.69
N TRP A 301 1.49 -19.43 13.10
CA TRP A 301 1.51 -18.07 13.66
C TRP A 301 0.11 -17.50 13.87
N LEU A 302 -0.85 -17.74 12.98
CA LEU A 302 -2.23 -17.25 13.11
C LEU A 302 -3.12 -18.19 13.91
N GLU A 303 -2.84 -19.50 13.91
CA GLU A 303 -3.64 -20.51 14.60
C GLU A 303 -3.38 -20.60 16.10
N GLN A 304 -2.15 -20.35 16.57
CA GLN A 304 -1.80 -20.51 17.98
C GLN A 304 -2.68 -19.60 18.86
N SER A 305 -3.72 -20.13 19.48
CA SER A 305 -4.40 -19.42 20.57
C SER A 305 -3.36 -19.12 21.64
N ASP A 306 -3.27 -17.88 22.12
CA ASP A 306 -2.44 -17.49 23.27
C ASP A 306 -2.82 -18.37 24.46
N ASN A 307 -2.20 -19.55 24.59
CA ASN A 307 -2.36 -20.41 25.73
C ASN A 307 -1.16 -20.12 26.63
N PRO A 308 -1.31 -19.36 27.74
CA PRO A 308 -0.20 -18.98 28.60
C PRO A 308 0.41 -20.16 29.39
N ALA A 309 0.06 -21.40 29.07
CA ALA A 309 0.59 -22.59 29.71
C ALA A 309 1.67 -23.23 28.83
N CYS A 310 2.92 -22.75 28.97
CA CYS A 310 4.15 -23.56 28.99
C CYS A 310 5.41 -22.68 28.92
N ARG A 311 5.71 -21.96 30.00
CA ARG A 311 7.10 -21.65 30.38
C ARG A 311 7.29 -21.98 31.86
N ALA A 312 7.14 -23.24 32.19
CA ALA A 312 7.72 -23.83 33.38
C ALA A 312 8.62 -24.97 32.92
N CYS A 313 9.94 -24.76 32.98
CA CYS A 313 10.84 -25.60 33.76
C CYS A 313 12.32 -25.21 33.54
N ASN A 314 12.91 -24.78 34.66
CA ASN A 314 14.26 -25.07 35.13
C ASN A 314 15.44 -24.36 34.48
N LYS A 315 15.96 -23.34 35.19
CA LYS A 315 17.28 -23.45 35.84
C LYS A 315 17.31 -22.65 37.14
N SER A 316 17.48 -23.41 38.22
CA SER A 316 17.82 -22.97 39.57
C SER A 316 19.34 -22.89 39.74
N THR A 317 19.84 -21.74 40.20
CA THR A 317 21.07 -21.47 41.00
C THR A 317 21.23 -19.94 40.97
N GLY A 318 21.27 -19.13 42.03
CA GLY A 318 21.63 -19.32 43.44
C GLY A 318 22.83 -18.42 43.76
N GLY A 319 22.64 -17.39 44.61
CA GLY A 319 23.68 -16.60 45.33
C GLY A 319 24.21 -15.34 44.60
N GLU A 320 23.86 -14.10 45.00
CA GLU A 320 24.49 -13.26 46.08
C GLU A 320 25.84 -12.64 45.64
N THR A 321 26.24 -11.38 45.85
CA THR A 321 25.80 -10.19 46.63
C THR A 321 26.76 -9.00 46.32
N SER A 322 26.31 -7.76 46.61
CA SER A 322 27.10 -6.57 47.07
C SER A 322 28.07 -5.90 46.07
N ASP A 323 28.36 -4.58 46.03
CA ASP A 323 28.00 -3.44 46.88
C ASP A 323 28.46 -2.11 46.20
N VAL A 324 27.90 -0.98 46.68
CA VAL A 324 28.58 0.30 47.01
C VAL A 324 28.84 1.45 45.97
N THR A 325 28.27 2.61 46.37
CA THR A 325 28.66 4.05 46.26
C THR A 325 28.47 4.90 45.00
N GLN A 326 27.41 5.73 45.04
CA GLN A 326 27.39 7.19 45.38
C GLN A 326 28.65 8.06 45.12
N GLY A 327 28.44 9.22 44.48
CA GLY A 327 29.41 10.33 44.44
C GLY A 327 28.98 11.47 43.51
N ASP A 328 28.76 12.64 44.08
CA ASP A 328 28.13 13.84 43.52
C ASP A 328 28.98 14.71 42.56
N ALA A 329 28.26 15.69 41.97
CA ALA A 329 28.58 17.13 41.91
C ALA A 329 29.05 17.76 40.57
N ASP A 330 28.18 18.65 40.10
CA ASP A 330 28.41 20.03 39.65
C ASP A 330 29.45 20.35 38.56
N SER A 331 29.00 20.98 37.48
CA SER A 331 29.02 22.45 37.37
C SER A 331 28.61 22.95 35.99
N ALA A 332 27.98 24.13 35.98
CA ALA A 332 27.42 24.84 34.85
C ALA A 332 28.42 25.81 34.19
N SER A 333 28.16 26.17 32.92
CA SER A 333 28.29 27.52 32.29
C SER A 333 28.28 27.36 30.76
N GLU A 334 27.24 27.79 30.05
CA GLU A 334 26.94 29.12 29.48
C GLU A 334 27.73 29.55 28.21
N LYS A 335 26.98 29.56 27.09
CA LYS A 335 26.82 30.59 26.02
C LYS A 335 27.99 31.06 25.13
N SER A 336 27.76 31.00 23.81
CA SER A 336 27.84 32.14 22.84
C SER A 336 27.24 31.70 21.47
N VAL A 337 26.13 32.24 20.94
CA VAL A 337 25.79 33.47 20.14
C VAL A 337 26.40 33.60 18.72
N ASP A 338 25.51 33.59 17.71
CA ASP A 338 25.47 34.25 16.37
C ASP A 338 26.59 34.06 15.32
N ALA A 339 26.38 34.18 14.00
CA ALA A 339 25.22 34.34 13.10
C ALA A 339 25.72 34.25 11.63
N GLN A 340 24.74 34.16 10.71
CA GLN A 340 24.71 34.65 9.32
C GLN A 340 25.10 33.75 8.13
N LYS A 341 24.04 33.24 7.48
CA LYS A 341 23.57 33.48 6.09
C LYS A 341 24.57 33.53 4.93
N THR A 342 24.29 32.74 3.90
CA THR A 342 24.10 33.22 2.52
C THR A 342 23.17 32.28 1.75
N GLU A 343 22.25 32.88 0.98
CA GLU A 343 21.20 32.28 0.15
C GLU A 343 21.67 32.15 -1.33
N GLU A 344 20.77 31.65 -2.17
CA GLU A 344 20.73 31.58 -3.66
C GLU A 344 21.20 30.25 -4.28
N GLU A 345 20.51 29.61 -5.22
CA GLU A 345 19.23 29.84 -5.91
C GLU A 345 18.81 28.55 -6.65
N GLU A 346 17.54 28.49 -7.05
CA GLU A 346 16.82 27.40 -7.71
C GLU A 346 17.42 26.92 -9.04
N SER A 347 17.17 25.65 -9.40
CA SER A 347 16.76 25.35 -10.79
C SER A 347 15.90 24.09 -10.89
N ILE A 348 14.81 24.27 -11.62
CA ILE A 348 13.75 23.33 -11.96
C ILE A 348 14.21 22.43 -13.10
N VAL A 349 14.06 21.10 -12.97
CA VAL A 349 13.94 20.22 -14.15
C VAL A 349 12.98 19.08 -13.87
N THR A 350 11.82 19.14 -14.51
CA THR A 350 10.89 18.01 -14.71
C THR A 350 11.04 17.51 -16.14
N GLU A 351 10.88 16.18 -16.28
CA GLU A 351 10.78 15.38 -17.52
C GLU A 351 12.09 14.71 -17.98
N GLU A 352 12.17 13.38 -17.82
CA GLU A 352 12.07 12.48 -18.98
C GLU A 352 11.73 11.03 -18.60
N LEU A 353 10.97 10.42 -19.51
CA LEU A 353 10.44 9.06 -19.53
C LEU A 353 11.42 8.17 -20.32
N ILE A 354 11.57 6.91 -19.91
CA ILE A 354 12.01 5.76 -20.73
C ILE A 354 13.46 5.77 -21.28
N VAL A 355 14.42 5.37 -20.45
CA VAL A 355 15.59 4.50 -20.77
C VAL A 355 16.02 3.94 -19.41
N VAL A 356 15.85 2.66 -19.05
CA VAL A 356 16.83 1.57 -19.21
C VAL A 356 16.08 0.23 -19.09
N ALA A 357 15.63 -0.32 -20.21
CA ALA A 357 15.18 -1.72 -20.32
C ALA A 357 15.81 -2.38 -21.55
N SER A 358 17.09 -2.11 -21.79
CA SER A 358 17.81 -2.66 -22.94
C SER A 358 19.29 -2.85 -22.64
N TYR A 359 19.65 -3.70 -21.67
CA TYR A 359 20.96 -4.37 -21.64
C TYR A 359 20.92 -5.64 -20.78
N THR A 360 20.22 -6.69 -21.24
CA THR A 360 20.47 -8.08 -20.77
C THR A 360 20.07 -9.13 -21.81
N LEU A 361 20.45 -8.92 -23.07
CA LEU A 361 20.66 -10.03 -24.01
C LEU A 361 21.95 -9.76 -24.80
N GLY A 362 23.06 -10.24 -24.25
CA GLY A 362 24.39 -10.06 -24.81
C GLY A 362 25.43 -11.00 -24.21
N GLN A 363 25.40 -12.24 -24.67
CA GLN A 363 26.53 -13.19 -24.75
C GLN A 363 27.03 -13.89 -23.47
N CYS A 364 26.77 -15.19 -23.46
CA CYS A 364 27.53 -16.21 -22.76
C CYS A 364 28.95 -16.32 -23.36
N ARG A 365 30.02 -16.04 -22.59
CA ARG A 365 31.20 -16.92 -22.39
C ARG A 365 32.31 -16.28 -21.54
N GLN A 366 32.73 -17.08 -20.55
CA GLN A 366 34.05 -17.19 -19.90
C GLN A 366 34.51 -16.18 -18.83
N SER A 367 34.55 -16.72 -17.60
CA SER A 367 35.61 -16.67 -16.56
C SER A 367 36.12 -15.31 -16.08
N GLU A 368 35.91 -15.00 -14.80
CA GLU A 368 36.90 -15.22 -13.72
C GLU A 368 36.28 -14.94 -12.34
N LYS A 369 36.90 -15.51 -11.31
CA LYS A 369 36.50 -15.46 -9.90
C LYS A 369 36.54 -14.03 -9.36
N GLU A 370 35.49 -13.58 -8.68
CA GLU A 370 35.62 -12.46 -7.74
C GLU A 370 34.68 -12.58 -6.54
N LYS A 371 35.19 -12.07 -5.41
CA LYS A 371 34.77 -12.33 -4.03
C LYS A 371 33.39 -11.76 -3.74
N VAL A 372 32.56 -12.57 -3.09
CA VAL A 372 31.32 -12.13 -2.44
C VAL A 372 31.70 -11.29 -1.22
N THR A 373 31.53 -9.98 -1.32
CA THR A 373 31.40 -9.10 -0.15
C THR A 373 29.92 -9.13 0.23
N GLU A 374 29.60 -9.63 1.41
CA GLU A 374 28.26 -9.54 2.00
C GLU A 374 27.86 -8.06 2.12
N GLN A 375 27.04 -7.57 1.19
CA GLN A 375 26.30 -6.34 1.42
C GLN A 375 25.22 -6.64 2.47
N LYS A 376 25.41 -6.10 3.67
CA LYS A 376 24.47 -6.24 4.79
C LYS A 376 23.15 -5.57 4.39
N ALA A 377 22.04 -6.30 4.46
CA ALA A 377 20.70 -5.75 4.26
C ALA A 377 20.47 -4.61 5.27
N ILE A 378 20.19 -3.39 4.79
CA ILE A 378 19.85 -2.24 5.64
C ILE A 378 18.37 -1.93 5.42
N SER A 379 17.52 -2.37 6.36
CA SER A 379 16.11 -1.96 6.40
C SER A 379 16.00 -0.56 7.00
N LYS A 380 15.20 0.33 6.38
CA LYS A 380 15.13 1.76 6.76
C LYS A 380 13.80 2.07 7.42
N ARG A 381 13.87 2.81 8.53
CA ARG A 381 12.70 3.39 9.21
C ARG A 381 12.12 4.49 8.33
N PHE A 382 10.80 4.67 8.35
CA PHE A 382 10.14 5.76 7.63
C PHE A 382 10.79 7.10 8.01
N LYS A 383 11.36 7.79 7.02
CA LYS A 383 11.79 9.19 7.17
C LYS A 383 10.63 10.07 6.74
N PHE A 384 10.09 10.84 7.66
CA PHE A 384 9.09 11.86 7.35
C PHE A 384 9.81 13.10 6.81
N GLU A 385 9.43 13.54 5.61
CA GLU A 385 9.48 14.97 5.31
C GLU A 385 8.12 15.53 5.71
N GLU A 386 8.08 16.28 6.81
CA GLU A 386 6.91 17.09 7.15
C GLU A 386 6.64 18.03 5.97
N PRO A 387 5.41 18.09 5.42
CA PRO A 387 5.05 19.18 4.54
C PRO A 387 5.04 20.44 5.41
N LEU A 388 6.07 21.27 5.25
CA LEU A 388 6.10 22.64 5.77
C LEU A 388 4.77 23.31 5.38
N LEU A 389 3.94 23.56 6.38
CA LEU A 389 2.83 24.50 6.31
C LEU A 389 3.44 25.88 6.06
N GLN A 390 3.68 26.21 4.79
CA GLN A 390 3.85 27.60 4.39
C GLN A 390 2.46 28.24 4.44
N GLU A 391 2.18 28.90 5.56
CA GLU A 391 1.11 29.88 5.66
C GLU A 391 1.28 30.88 4.50
N ILE A 392 0.38 30.82 3.52
CA ILE A 392 0.25 31.88 2.52
C ILE A 392 -0.48 33.03 3.22
N PRO A 393 0.14 34.21 3.42
CA PRO A 393 -0.58 35.35 3.96
C PRO A 393 -1.64 35.77 2.92
N GLY A 394 -2.88 35.83 3.36
CA GLY A 394 -3.97 36.35 2.55
C GLY A 394 -3.76 37.83 2.24
N GLU A 395 -3.69 38.16 0.95
CA GLU A 395 -3.99 39.51 0.48
C GLU A 395 -5.40 39.52 -0.10
N PHE A 396 -6.28 40.23 0.62
CA PHE A 396 -7.53 40.75 0.12
C PHE A 396 -7.26 41.83 -0.92
N ILE A 397 -7.81 41.70 -2.14
CA ILE A 397 -8.15 42.85 -2.98
C ILE A 397 -9.49 42.59 -3.68
N TYR A 398 -10.50 43.35 -3.21
CA TYR A 398 -11.87 43.67 -3.70
C TYR A 398 -12.70 42.66 -4.50
#